data_AF-A0A8S2YHD9-F1
#
_entry.id   AF-A0A8S2YHD9-F1
#
_cell.length_a   1.000
_cell.length_b   1.000
_cell.length_c   1.000
_cell.angle_alpha   90.00
_cell.angle_beta   90.00
_cell.angle_gamma   90.00
#
_symmetry.space_group_name_H-M   'P 1'
#
loop_
_entity.id
_entity.type
_entity.pdbx_description
1 polymer ?
#
loop_
_entity_poly.entity_id
_entity_poly.type
_entity_poly.pdbx_seq_one_letter_code
_entity_poly.pdbx_strand_id
1 'polypeptide(L)'
;PHTGDNLRRQLEDATATFNIEEKVVRIVTDKASNNLKAFEQLVIPGFEVYFEAEDDDDETDAADCEGNDEQNHMNDEEERLRMPCFCHTLQLTVGDGLKECDNAKPALAKVAAIAKLR
;
A
#
# COMPACT_ATOMS: atom_id res chain seq x y z
N PRO A 1 -12.72 16.88 -2.01
CA PRO A 1 -12.40 16.08 -0.81
C PRO A 1 -11.67 14.78 -1.18
N HIS A 2 -10.61 14.39 -0.47
CA HIS A 2 -9.87 13.14 -0.72
C HIS A 2 -10.47 11.97 0.09
N THR A 3 -11.74 11.64 -0.15
CA THR A 3 -12.39 10.46 0.47
C THR A 3 -12.23 9.23 -0.41
N GLY A 4 -12.34 8.02 0.17
CA GLY A 4 -12.24 6.77 -0.59
C GLY A 4 -13.23 6.69 -1.76
N ASP A 5 -14.50 7.05 -1.54
CA ASP A 5 -15.51 7.08 -2.60
C ASP A 5 -15.16 8.03 -3.75
N ASN A 6 -14.61 9.20 -3.43
CA ASN A 6 -14.24 10.18 -4.45
C ASN A 6 -12.96 9.80 -5.21
N LEU A 7 -12.07 9.00 -4.59
CA LEU A 7 -10.91 8.41 -5.26
C LEU A 7 -11.35 7.31 -6.24
N ARG A 8 -12.23 6.41 -5.80
CA ARG A 8 -12.82 5.37 -6.65
C ARG A 8 -13.53 5.98 -7.85
N ARG A 9 -14.41 6.96 -7.61
CA ARG A 9 -15.12 7.68 -8.68
C ARG A 9 -14.18 8.36 -9.67
N GLN A 10 -13.09 8.97 -9.20
CA GLN A 10 -12.11 9.59 -10.10
C GLN A 10 -11.36 8.58 -10.96
N LEU A 11 -11.07 7.39 -10.43
CA LEU A 11 -10.47 6.32 -11.20
C LEU A 11 -11.45 5.80 -12.27
N GLU A 12 -12.71 5.59 -11.90
CA GLU A 12 -13.79 5.20 -12.83
C GLU A 12 -13.96 6.25 -13.95
N ASP A 13 -14.09 7.54 -13.59
CA ASP A 13 -14.22 8.65 -14.54
C ASP A 13 -13.00 8.71 -15.49
N ALA A 14 -11.79 8.55 -14.96
CA ALA A 14 -10.56 8.59 -15.76
C ALA A 14 -10.48 7.41 -16.72
N THR A 15 -10.73 6.20 -16.25
CA THR A 15 -10.67 4.98 -17.08
C THR A 15 -11.74 5.00 -18.18
N ALA A 16 -12.94 5.50 -17.88
CA ALA A 16 -14.00 5.72 -18.85
C ALA A 16 -13.67 6.80 -19.89
N THR A 17 -13.03 7.89 -19.48
CA THR A 17 -12.60 8.95 -20.40
C THR A 17 -11.65 8.41 -21.48
N PHE A 18 -10.81 7.42 -21.15
CA PHE A 18 -9.85 6.83 -22.09
C PHE A 18 -10.31 5.49 -22.69
N ASN A 19 -11.48 4.97 -22.31
CA ASN A 19 -12.00 3.67 -22.75
C ASN A 19 -10.98 2.53 -22.51
N ILE A 20 -10.45 2.48 -21.29
CA ILE A 20 -9.42 1.53 -20.84
C ILE A 20 -9.85 0.69 -19.62
N GLU A 21 -11.11 0.75 -19.21
CA GLU A 21 -11.62 0.05 -18.02
C GLU A 21 -11.31 -1.45 -18.09
N GLU A 22 -11.56 -2.07 -19.24
CA GLU A 22 -11.28 -3.49 -19.49
C GLU A 22 -9.77 -3.80 -19.64
N LYS A 23 -8.92 -2.78 -19.66
CA LYS A 23 -7.45 -2.92 -19.76
C LYS A 23 -6.74 -2.68 -18.41
N VAL A 24 -7.48 -2.30 -17.37
CA VAL A 24 -6.94 -2.13 -16.03
C VAL A 24 -6.86 -3.50 -15.35
N VAL A 25 -5.64 -4.03 -15.26
CA VAL A 25 -5.35 -5.33 -14.64
C VAL A 25 -4.96 -5.20 -13.16
N ARG A 26 -4.29 -4.10 -12.79
CA ARG A 26 -3.85 -3.88 -11.40
C ARG A 26 -3.85 -2.42 -11.06
N ILE A 27 -4.11 -2.14 -9.79
CA ILE A 27 -4.04 -0.79 -9.22
C ILE A 27 -2.95 -0.79 -8.16
N VAL A 28 -1.96 0.10 -8.28
CA VAL A 28 -0.90 0.23 -7.27
C VAL A 28 -1.09 1.53 -6.51
N THR A 29 -1.31 1.45 -5.19
CA THR A 29 -1.47 2.64 -4.34
C THR A 29 -0.63 2.56 -3.07
N ASP A 30 -0.32 3.72 -2.47
CA ASP A 30 0.29 3.77 -1.14
C ASP A 30 -0.66 3.23 -0.05
N LYS A 31 -0.19 3.18 1.20
CA LYS A 31 -0.98 2.71 2.36
C LYS A 31 -1.87 3.81 2.96
N ALA A 32 -2.09 4.94 2.30
CA ALA A 32 -2.95 5.98 2.87
C ALA A 32 -4.38 5.45 3.09
N SER A 33 -4.97 5.74 4.25
CA SER A 33 -6.25 5.16 4.67
C SER A 33 -7.40 5.37 3.68
N ASN A 34 -7.43 6.51 2.98
CA ASN A 34 -8.43 6.77 1.94
C ASN A 34 -8.21 5.93 0.67
N ASN A 35 -6.95 5.61 0.33
CA ASN A 35 -6.64 4.69 -0.79
C ASN A 35 -7.06 3.26 -0.44
N LEU A 36 -6.82 2.82 0.81
CA LEU A 36 -7.27 1.51 1.28
C LEU A 36 -8.80 1.39 1.18
N LYS A 37 -9.54 2.37 1.74
CA LYS A 37 -11.01 2.41 1.68
C LYS A 37 -11.57 2.47 0.25
N ALA A 38 -10.87 3.12 -0.68
CA ALA A 38 -11.32 3.21 -2.07
C ALA A 38 -11.30 1.86 -2.79
N PHE A 39 -10.36 0.98 -2.42
CA PHE A 39 -10.02 -0.24 -3.16
C PHE A 39 -10.01 -1.49 -2.27
N GLU A 40 -10.70 -1.45 -1.12
CA GLU A 40 -10.77 -2.55 -0.15
C GLU A 40 -11.43 -3.82 -0.72
N GLN A 41 -12.28 -3.67 -1.75
CA GLN A 41 -12.94 -4.80 -2.42
C GLN A 41 -12.04 -5.47 -3.47
N LEU A 42 -10.84 -4.94 -3.69
CA LEU A 42 -9.90 -5.37 -4.72
C LEU A 42 -8.70 -6.11 -4.11
N VAL A 43 -8.94 -6.86 -3.02
CA VAL A 43 -7.90 -7.58 -2.27
C VAL A 43 -7.50 -8.85 -2.99
N ILE A 44 -6.19 -9.07 -3.16
CA ILE A 44 -5.67 -10.33 -3.72
C ILE A 44 -5.94 -11.44 -2.71
N PRO A 45 -6.63 -12.54 -3.08
CA PRO A 45 -6.76 -13.71 -2.22
C PRO A 45 -5.39 -14.20 -1.74
N GLY A 46 -5.19 -14.33 -0.43
CA GLY A 46 -3.93 -14.73 0.19
C GLY A 46 -2.95 -13.58 0.51
N PHE A 47 -3.32 -12.32 0.23
CA PHE A 47 -2.55 -11.13 0.61
C PHE A 47 -3.33 -10.17 1.51
N GLU A 48 -4.42 -10.63 2.14
CA GLU A 48 -5.34 -9.84 2.97
C GLU A 48 -4.61 -9.01 4.04
N VAL A 49 -3.56 -9.58 4.63
CA VAL A 49 -2.69 -8.94 5.65
C VAL A 49 -2.05 -7.63 5.17
N TYR A 50 -1.83 -7.46 3.85
CA TYR A 50 -1.27 -6.21 3.30
C TYR A 50 -2.30 -5.08 3.14
N PHE A 51 -3.58 -5.37 3.39
CA PHE A 51 -4.71 -4.43 3.24
C PHE A 51 -5.35 -4.07 4.56
N GLU A 52 -4.99 -4.74 5.66
CA GLU A 52 -5.36 -4.33 7.00
C GLU A 52 -4.76 -2.95 7.28
N ALA A 53 -5.60 -2.01 7.73
CA ALA A 53 -5.12 -0.73 8.21
C ALA A 53 -4.40 -1.00 9.53
N GLU A 54 -3.13 -0.62 9.63
CA GLU A 54 -2.36 -0.59 10.88
C GLU A 54 -2.94 0.51 11.79
N ASP A 55 -4.13 0.28 12.34
CA ASP A 55 -4.70 0.97 13.49
C ASP A 55 -4.74 -0.04 14.66
N ASP A 56 -3.59 -0.57 15.07
CA ASP A 56 -3.20 -0.81 16.48
C ASP A 56 -1.83 -1.53 16.54
N ASP A 57 -1.06 -1.17 17.57
CA ASP A 57 0.13 -1.89 18.04
C ASP A 57 -0.26 -3.33 18.45
N ASP A 58 -0.21 -4.30 17.53
CA ASP A 58 -0.13 -5.70 17.95
C ASP A 58 0.85 -6.51 17.11
N GLU A 59 1.88 -6.98 17.81
CA GLU A 59 2.87 -7.97 17.40
C GLU A 59 2.17 -9.18 16.77
N THR A 60 2.15 -9.26 15.44
CA THR A 60 1.68 -10.44 14.73
C THR A 60 2.87 -11.17 14.10
N ASP A 61 3.17 -12.31 14.72
CA ASP A 61 4.18 -13.28 14.32
C ASP A 61 4.11 -13.58 12.82
N ALA A 62 5.28 -13.52 12.17
CA ALA A 62 5.47 -13.92 10.78
C ALA A 62 5.07 -15.39 10.59
N ALA A 63 3.89 -15.62 10.02
CA ALA A 63 3.48 -16.95 9.61
C ALA A 63 4.34 -17.42 8.42
N ASP A 64 5.06 -18.50 8.65
CA ASP A 64 5.93 -19.20 7.71
C ASP A 64 5.13 -19.62 6.47
N CYS A 65 5.54 -19.14 5.29
CA CYS A 65 4.84 -19.39 4.04
C CYS A 65 5.50 -20.58 3.33
N GLU A 66 5.11 -21.80 3.71
CA GLU A 66 5.45 -23.01 2.97
C GLU A 66 4.68 -23.01 1.63
N GLY A 67 5.41 -22.73 0.54
CA GLY A 67 4.86 -22.65 -0.81
C GLY A 67 4.42 -24.02 -1.33
N ASN A 68 3.12 -24.15 -1.64
CA ASN A 68 2.60 -25.24 -2.45
C ASN A 68 2.21 -24.70 -3.83
N ASP A 69 3.02 -25.03 -4.83
CA ASP A 69 2.80 -24.71 -6.25
C ASP A 69 1.65 -25.60 -6.77
N GLU A 70 0.42 -25.11 -6.71
CA GLU A 70 -0.70 -25.70 -7.43
C GLU A 70 -1.19 -24.73 -8.52
N GLN A 71 -1.07 -25.18 -9.77
CA GLN A 71 -1.50 -24.48 -10.98
C GLN A 71 -2.96 -24.04 -10.87
N ASN A 72 -3.18 -22.76 -10.56
CA ASN A 72 -4.52 -22.21 -10.50
C ASN A 72 -4.89 -21.54 -11.82
N HIS A 73 -5.92 -22.08 -12.46
CA HIS A 73 -6.56 -21.57 -13.66
C HIS A 73 -7.27 -20.26 -13.26
N MET A 74 -6.61 -19.11 -13.41
CA MET A 74 -7.17 -17.83 -12.96
C MET A 74 -8.43 -17.49 -13.77
N ASN A 75 -9.55 -17.32 -13.07
CA ASN A 75 -10.79 -16.82 -13.64
C ASN A 75 -10.65 -15.31 -13.87
N ASP A 76 -11.17 -14.81 -14.99
CA ASP A 76 -11.07 -13.40 -15.44
C ASP A 76 -11.63 -12.36 -14.44
N GLU A 77 -12.32 -12.78 -13.37
CA GLU A 77 -12.83 -11.91 -12.30
C GLU A 77 -11.77 -11.57 -11.22
N GLU A 78 -10.61 -12.23 -11.21
CA GLU A 78 -9.48 -11.94 -10.32
C GLU A 78 -8.56 -10.80 -10.85
N GLU A 79 -8.91 -10.13 -11.95
CA GLU A 79 -8.01 -9.21 -12.67
C GLU A 79 -8.09 -7.73 -12.24
N ARG A 80 -8.65 -7.37 -11.08
CA ARG A 80 -8.65 -5.95 -10.64
C ARG A 80 -8.07 -5.75 -9.27
N LEU A 81 -7.02 -6.49 -8.95
CA LEU A 81 -6.51 -6.49 -7.60
C LEU A 81 -5.60 -5.27 -7.34
N ARG A 82 -5.75 -4.66 -6.17
CA ARG A 82 -4.91 -3.58 -5.69
C ARG A 82 -3.63 -4.16 -5.10
N MET A 83 -2.48 -3.52 -5.33
CA MET A 83 -1.20 -3.87 -4.74
C MET A 83 -0.64 -2.70 -3.94
N PRO A 84 0.10 -2.96 -2.85
CA PRO A 84 0.82 -1.92 -2.13
C PRO A 84 1.96 -1.34 -2.99
N CYS A 85 2.15 -0.03 -2.91
CA CYS A 85 3.27 0.65 -3.56
C CYS A 85 4.60 0.29 -2.87
N PHE A 86 5.48 -0.43 -3.58
CA PHE A 86 6.81 -0.80 -3.10
C PHE A 86 7.62 0.39 -2.56
N CYS A 87 7.62 1.52 -3.28
CA CYS A 87 8.36 2.70 -2.87
C CYS A 87 7.86 3.25 -1.53
N HIS A 88 6.55 3.23 -1.31
CA HIS A 88 5.97 3.68 -0.05
C HIS A 88 6.29 2.70 1.08
N THR A 89 6.17 1.40 0.83
CA THR A 89 6.58 0.37 1.80
C THR A 89 8.04 0.53 2.19
N LEU A 90 8.95 0.70 1.23
CA LEU A 90 10.38 0.92 1.51
C LEU A 90 10.61 2.21 2.31
N GLN A 91 9.89 3.28 1.98
CA GLN A 91 9.96 4.55 2.69
C GLN A 91 9.47 4.42 4.14
N LEU A 92 8.45 3.61 4.41
CA LEU A 92 8.02 3.27 5.77
C LEU A 92 9.09 2.44 6.48
N THR A 93 9.54 1.32 5.90
CA THR A 93 10.57 0.45 6.49
C THR A 93 11.83 1.21 6.89
N VAL A 94 12.35 2.07 6.00
CA VAL A 94 13.52 2.91 6.31
C VAL A 94 13.18 3.94 7.37
N GLY A 95 12.01 4.57 7.28
CA GLY A 95 11.53 5.56 8.26
C GLY A 95 11.45 4.97 9.67
N ASP A 96 10.83 3.82 9.82
CA ASP A 96 10.62 3.14 11.11
C ASP A 96 11.94 2.59 11.65
N GLY A 97 12.78 1.99 10.79
CA GLY A 97 14.14 1.60 11.19
C GLY A 97 14.98 2.77 11.70
N LEU A 98 14.87 3.95 11.10
CA LEU A 98 15.56 5.16 11.59
C LEU A 98 14.94 5.72 12.88
N LYS A 99 13.63 5.56 13.09
CA LYS A 99 12.96 5.93 14.35
C LYS A 99 13.38 5.00 15.49
N GLU A 100 13.66 3.74 15.24
CA GLU A 100 14.13 2.80 16.27
C GLU A 100 15.66 2.83 16.46
N CYS A 101 16.42 3.38 15.51
CA CYS A 101 17.87 3.49 15.61
C CYS A 101 18.33 4.65 16.50
N ASP A 102 18.50 4.40 17.79
CA ASP A 102 18.94 5.40 18.78
C ASP A 102 20.25 6.11 18.43
N ASN A 103 21.19 5.41 17.80
CA ASN A 103 22.49 5.97 17.41
C ASN A 103 22.37 7.00 16.27
N ALA A 104 21.37 6.87 15.40
CA ALA A 104 21.17 7.76 14.25
C ALA A 104 20.36 9.03 14.62
N LYS A 105 19.51 8.96 15.65
CA LYS A 105 18.64 10.07 16.08
C LYS A 105 19.39 11.40 16.31
N PRO A 106 20.54 11.45 17.03
CA PRO A 106 21.21 12.72 17.30
C PRO A 106 21.78 13.37 16.03
N ALA A 107 22.29 12.58 15.09
CA ALA A 107 22.81 13.07 13.82
C ALA A 107 21.68 13.61 12.94
N LEU A 108 20.57 12.85 12.83
CA LEU A 108 19.39 13.27 12.08
C LEU A 108 18.77 14.55 12.64
N ALA A 109 18.69 14.70 13.97
CA ALA A 109 18.18 15.91 14.60
C ALA A 109 19.01 17.16 14.25
N LYS A 110 20.35 17.04 14.25
CA LYS A 110 21.25 18.13 13.86
C LYS A 110 21.07 18.51 12.39
N VAL A 111 20.99 17.52 11.50
CA VAL A 111 20.77 17.76 10.06
C VAL A 111 19.41 18.42 9.82
N ALA A 112 18.35 17.95 10.49
CA ALA A 112 17.02 18.55 10.38
C ALA A 112 16.98 20.00 10.87
N ALA A 113 17.71 20.33 11.94
CA ALA A 113 17.83 21.71 12.42
C ALA A 113 18.51 22.62 11.39
N ILE A 114 19.58 22.14 10.74
CA ILE A 114 20.25 22.87 9.65
C ILE A 114 19.30 23.07 8.46
N ALA A 115 18.55 22.04 8.08
CA ALA A 115 17.62 22.11 6.96
C ALA A 115 16.47 23.11 7.21
N LYS A 116 15.98 23.22 8.45
CA LYS A 116 14.92 24.17 8.86
C LYS A 116 15.38 25.62 9.03
N LEU A 117 16.69 25.85 9.10
CA LEU A 117 17.29 27.19 9.16
C LEU A 117 17.40 27.87 7.78
N ARG A 118 16.86 27.24 6.72
CA ARG A 118 16.74 27.81 5.38
C ARG A 118 15.34 28.30 5.07
#